data_AF-A0A849HDK0-F1
#
_entry.id   AF-A0A849HDK0-F1
#
_cell.length_a   1.000
_cell.length_b   1.000
_cell.length_c   1.000
_cell.angle_alpha   90.00
_cell.angle_beta   90.00
_cell.angle_gamma   90.00
#
_symmetry.space_group_name_H-M   'P 1'
#
loop_
_entity.id
_entity.type
_entity.pdbx_description
1 polymer ?
#
loop_
_entity_poly.entity_id
_entity_poly.type
_entity_poly.pdbx_seq_one_letter_code
_entity_poly.pdbx_strand_id
1 'polypeptide(L)'
;MRWVLGITAGFMVAEVVGGILSNSLALLADAGHMFTDVAALALSLVAMRLAQRPPSPTKTYGYVRLEILAAFINGAALLFISFFILKEAWERFQAPPDVDGPLMMGVAIVGLGVNVAGALLLHRHAGESLNVRGAYLHVLGDLLGSIGAIIAGTLILTTGWMLADPIISVVIALLILVGAWRLVREATDILLEGAPRGLDVEELVENLKQIEGLEELHDIHVWTLTSGFVAMSGHGVIDDLNMHRRILDEINLRLNERGISHVTFQLEPRPLHQIDVTDGSEASEGDVP
;
A
#
# COMPACT_ATOMS: atom_id res chain seq x y z
N MET A 1 -14.35 13.77 -0.74
CA MET A 1 -12.97 13.98 -0.25
C MET A 1 -12.86 15.06 0.84
N ARG A 2 -13.07 16.37 0.56
CA ARG A 2 -12.84 17.44 1.56
C ARG A 2 -13.69 17.34 2.84
N TRP A 3 -14.98 17.03 2.70
CA TRP A 3 -15.88 16.82 3.85
C TRP A 3 -15.49 15.59 4.67
N VAL A 4 -15.20 14.47 4.02
CA VAL A 4 -14.72 13.24 4.67
C VAL A 4 -13.44 13.52 5.44
N LEU A 5 -12.45 14.18 4.82
CA LEU A 5 -11.21 14.58 5.47
C LEU A 5 -11.47 15.45 6.72
N GLY A 6 -12.38 16.42 6.64
CA GLY A 6 -12.73 17.28 7.78
C GLY A 6 -13.40 16.50 8.92
N ILE A 7 -14.28 15.56 8.60
CA ILE A 7 -14.95 14.70 9.60
C ILE A 7 -13.94 13.76 10.26
N THR A 8 -13.14 13.04 9.47
CA THR A 8 -12.12 12.12 9.97
C THR A 8 -11.06 12.85 10.79
N ALA A 9 -10.57 14.00 10.33
CA ALA A 9 -9.61 14.81 11.08
C ALA A 9 -10.20 15.38 12.37
N GLY A 10 -11.45 15.85 12.33
CA GLY A 10 -12.15 16.33 13.53
C GLY A 10 -12.36 15.23 14.56
N PHE A 11 -12.72 14.03 14.11
CA PHE A 11 -12.90 12.87 14.97
C PHE A 11 -11.57 12.36 15.53
N MET A 12 -10.51 12.28 14.72
CA MET A 12 -9.14 11.98 15.17
C MET A 12 -8.71 12.91 16.31
N VAL A 13 -8.98 14.23 16.22
CA VAL A 13 -8.69 15.16 17.32
C VAL A 13 -9.49 14.81 18.58
N ALA A 14 -10.76 14.44 18.43
CA ALA A 14 -11.59 14.02 19.56
C ALA A 14 -11.04 12.73 20.22
N GLU A 15 -10.50 11.79 19.46
CA GLU A 15 -9.87 10.57 19.99
C GLU A 15 -8.53 10.85 20.66
N VAL A 16 -7.68 11.72 20.10
CA VAL A 16 -6.43 12.14 20.76
C VAL A 16 -6.74 12.79 22.10
N VAL A 17 -7.66 13.76 22.11
CA VAL A 17 -8.07 14.46 23.33
C VAL A 17 -8.73 13.49 24.31
N GLY A 18 -9.63 12.64 23.81
CA GLY A 18 -10.32 11.61 24.60
C GLY A 18 -9.37 10.60 25.22
N GLY A 19 -8.39 10.11 24.47
CA GLY A 19 -7.38 9.16 24.92
C GLY A 19 -6.45 9.77 25.98
N ILE A 20 -6.01 11.02 25.80
CA ILE A 20 -5.21 11.73 26.81
C ILE A 20 -6.02 11.96 28.09
N LEU A 21 -7.24 12.50 27.97
CA LEU A 21 -8.07 12.85 29.13
C LEU A 21 -8.57 11.61 29.88
N SER A 22 -8.90 10.53 29.16
CA SER A 22 -9.31 9.26 29.78
C SER A 22 -8.13 8.40 30.22
N ASN A 23 -6.91 8.79 29.86
CA ASN A 23 -5.71 7.98 29.99
C ASN A 23 -5.86 6.59 29.33
N SER A 24 -6.64 6.48 28.25
CA SER A 24 -6.87 5.23 27.52
C SER A 24 -5.84 5.07 26.40
N LEU A 25 -5.12 3.96 26.42
CA LEU A 25 -4.20 3.59 25.35
C LEU A 25 -4.96 3.11 24.11
N ALA A 26 -6.14 2.50 24.27
CA ALA A 26 -6.91 1.99 23.15
C ALA A 26 -7.42 3.14 22.27
N LEU A 27 -7.88 4.24 22.86
CA LEU A 27 -8.26 5.44 22.11
C LEU A 27 -7.06 6.11 21.43
N LEU A 28 -5.89 6.14 22.08
CA LEU A 28 -4.68 6.66 21.45
C LEU A 28 -4.20 5.78 20.28
N ALA A 29 -4.42 4.46 20.38
CA ALA A 29 -4.13 3.52 19.31
C ALA A 29 -5.01 3.77 18.08
N ASP A 30 -6.32 3.91 18.29
CA ASP A 30 -7.30 4.23 17.23
C ASP A 30 -6.98 5.59 16.60
N ALA A 31 -6.71 6.61 17.44
CA ALA A 31 -6.31 7.94 16.98
C ALA A 31 -5.04 7.94 16.12
N GLY A 32 -4.05 7.10 16.47
CA GLY A 32 -2.82 6.93 15.72
C GLY A 32 -3.06 6.36 14.33
N HIS A 33 -3.97 5.40 14.20
CA HIS A 33 -4.41 4.88 12.91
C HIS A 33 -5.12 5.96 12.09
N MET A 34 -6.11 6.64 12.70
CA MET A 34 -6.89 7.69 12.05
C MET A 34 -6.02 8.87 11.58
N PHE A 35 -4.96 9.20 12.31
CA PHE A 35 -3.98 10.19 11.87
C PHE A 35 -3.32 9.81 10.56
N THR A 36 -2.87 8.56 10.44
CA THR A 36 -2.24 8.09 9.21
C THR A 36 -3.21 8.00 8.04
N ASP A 37 -4.49 7.72 8.29
CA ASP A 37 -5.52 7.76 7.24
C ASP A 37 -5.76 9.19 6.74
N VAL A 38 -5.85 10.16 7.65
CA VAL A 38 -5.95 11.58 7.30
C VAL A 38 -4.71 12.02 6.51
N ALA A 39 -3.51 11.61 6.93
CA ALA A 39 -2.26 11.92 6.25
C ALA A 39 -2.21 11.28 4.84
N ALA A 40 -2.60 10.01 4.70
CA ALA A 40 -2.69 9.32 3.43
C ALA A 40 -3.68 9.99 2.48
N LEU A 41 -4.87 10.35 2.96
CA LEU A 41 -5.88 11.07 2.16
C LEU A 41 -5.37 12.46 1.72
N ALA A 42 -4.68 13.18 2.61
CA ALA A 42 -4.08 14.47 2.28
C ALA A 42 -2.98 14.32 1.23
N LEU A 43 -2.11 13.31 1.37
CA LEU A 43 -1.05 13.01 0.41
C LEU A 43 -1.62 12.56 -0.93
N SER A 44 -2.66 11.74 -0.96
CA SER A 44 -3.37 11.35 -2.19
C SER A 44 -3.98 12.55 -2.90
N LEU A 45 -4.58 13.49 -2.16
CA LEU A 45 -5.07 14.75 -2.73
C LEU A 45 -3.96 15.60 -3.34
N VAL A 46 -2.77 15.62 -2.71
CA VAL A 46 -1.59 16.30 -3.24
C VAL A 46 -1.07 15.56 -4.48
N ALA A 47 -0.94 14.23 -4.42
CA ALA A 47 -0.49 13.39 -5.51
C ALA A 47 -1.37 13.55 -6.74
N MET A 48 -2.71 13.53 -6.61
CA MET A 48 -3.61 13.77 -7.74
C MET A 48 -3.41 15.16 -8.37
N ARG A 49 -3.16 16.20 -7.57
CA ARG A 49 -2.85 17.54 -8.11
C ARG A 49 -1.51 17.57 -8.81
N LEU A 50 -0.52 16.84 -8.31
CA LEU A 50 0.80 16.75 -8.93
C LEU A 50 0.79 15.88 -10.18
N ALA A 51 -0.06 14.84 -10.24
CA ALA A 51 -0.25 13.98 -11.39
C ALA A 51 -0.86 14.72 -12.59
N GLN A 52 -1.59 15.82 -12.36
CA GLN A 52 -2.05 16.71 -13.43
C GLN A 52 -0.93 17.58 -14.02
N ARG A 53 0.26 17.62 -13.41
CA ARG A 53 1.40 18.35 -13.99
C ARG A 53 2.02 17.51 -15.10
N PRO A 54 2.28 18.11 -16.28
CA PRO A 54 2.96 17.41 -17.35
C PRO A 54 4.38 16.99 -16.90
N PRO A 55 4.93 15.91 -17.46
CA PRO A 55 6.32 15.53 -17.26
C PRO A 55 7.28 16.68 -17.58
N SER A 56 8.39 16.74 -16.86
CA SER A 56 9.45 17.74 -17.08
C SER A 56 10.72 17.05 -17.58
N PRO A 57 11.69 17.79 -18.18
CA PRO A 57 12.97 17.21 -18.59
C PRO A 57 13.75 16.54 -17.44
N THR A 58 13.56 17.01 -16.21
CA THR A 58 14.18 16.43 -15.01
C THR A 58 13.37 15.31 -14.36
N LYS A 59 12.09 15.17 -14.74
CA LYS A 59 11.13 14.16 -14.24
C LYS A 59 10.34 13.65 -15.43
N THR A 60 10.95 12.77 -16.22
CA THR A 60 10.45 12.29 -17.51
C THR A 60 9.16 11.46 -17.40
N TYR A 61 8.93 10.81 -16.27
CA TYR A 61 7.65 10.17 -15.91
C TYR A 61 6.74 11.07 -15.07
N GLY A 62 7.11 12.34 -14.87
CA GLY A 62 6.42 13.26 -13.96
C GLY A 62 6.58 12.84 -12.49
N TYR A 63 5.52 13.03 -11.71
CA TYR A 63 5.50 12.85 -10.25
C TYR A 63 4.75 11.59 -9.81
N VAL A 64 4.57 10.61 -10.70
CA VAL A 64 3.74 9.42 -10.44
C VAL A 64 4.22 8.60 -9.24
N ARG A 65 5.54 8.49 -9.02
CA ARG A 65 6.11 7.74 -7.87
C ARG A 65 5.91 8.41 -6.50
N LEU A 66 5.44 9.68 -6.44
CA LEU A 66 5.18 10.33 -5.15
C LEU A 66 4.03 9.67 -4.37
N GLU A 67 3.07 9.08 -5.08
CA GLU A 67 1.99 8.29 -4.45
C GLU A 67 2.58 7.11 -3.67
N ILE A 68 3.51 6.39 -4.28
CA ILE A 68 4.19 5.23 -3.67
C ILE A 68 5.07 5.66 -2.50
N LEU A 69 5.80 6.76 -2.63
CA LEU A 69 6.62 7.30 -1.54
C LEU A 69 5.75 7.74 -0.36
N ALA A 70 4.60 8.36 -0.62
CA ALA A 70 3.62 8.71 0.41
C ALA A 70 3.09 7.47 1.13
N ALA A 71 2.73 6.42 0.38
CA ALA A 71 2.29 5.14 0.95
C ALA A 71 3.37 4.48 1.82
N PHE A 72 4.63 4.49 1.38
CA PHE A 72 5.76 3.97 2.15
C PHE A 72 5.94 4.73 3.48
N ILE A 73 5.98 6.07 3.43
CA ILE A 73 6.12 6.90 4.63
C ILE A 73 4.94 6.67 5.58
N ASN A 74 3.72 6.56 5.05
CA ASN A 74 2.52 6.28 5.84
C ASN A 74 2.60 4.94 6.55
N GLY A 75 2.96 3.88 5.82
CA GLY A 75 3.16 2.55 6.39
C GLY A 75 4.27 2.52 7.45
N ALA A 76 5.38 3.23 7.21
CA ALA A 76 6.47 3.33 8.19
C ALA A 76 6.03 4.08 9.47
N ALA A 77 5.24 5.14 9.34
CA ALA A 77 4.66 5.85 10.48
C ALA A 77 3.73 4.95 11.29
N LEU A 78 2.88 4.16 10.62
CA LEU A 78 2.01 3.18 11.28
C LEU A 78 2.80 2.09 12.02
N LEU A 79 3.90 1.58 11.44
CA LEU A 79 4.77 0.64 12.13
C LEU A 79 5.34 1.27 13.41
N PHE A 80 5.84 2.50 13.32
CA PHE A 80 6.38 3.23 14.47
C PHE A 80 5.33 3.42 15.57
N ILE A 81 4.14 3.91 15.22
CA ILE A 81 3.02 4.10 16.15
C ILE A 81 2.62 2.76 16.80
N SER A 82 2.53 1.69 16.01
CA SER A 82 2.17 0.36 16.52
C SER A 82 3.20 -0.16 17.54
N PHE A 83 4.50 -0.04 17.26
CA PHE A 83 5.54 -0.41 18.22
C PHE A 83 5.52 0.46 19.48
N PHE A 84 5.24 1.76 19.34
CA PHE A 84 5.07 2.65 20.47
C PHE A 84 3.90 2.22 21.37
N ILE A 85 2.74 1.90 20.79
CA ILE A 85 1.56 1.40 21.54
C ILE A 85 1.88 0.07 22.23
N LEU A 86 2.56 -0.87 21.55
CA LEU A 86 2.95 -2.15 22.14
C LEU A 86 3.89 -1.96 23.34
N LYS A 87 4.84 -1.03 23.24
CA LYS A 87 5.73 -0.66 24.36
C LYS A 87 4.95 -0.08 25.53
N GLU A 88 4.06 0.88 25.27
CA GLU A 88 3.23 1.52 26.30
C GLU A 88 2.28 0.51 26.97
N ALA A 89 1.69 -0.41 26.19
CA ALA A 89 0.86 -1.48 26.73
C ALA A 89 1.65 -2.39 27.67
N TRP A 90 2.90 -2.74 27.32
CA TRP A 90 3.79 -3.52 28.18
C TRP A 90 4.11 -2.84 29.51
N GLU A 91 4.27 -1.51 29.51
CA GLU A 91 4.48 -0.73 30.74
C GLU A 91 3.20 -0.71 31.59
N ARG A 92 2.04 -0.54 30.96
CA ARG A 92 0.73 -0.56 31.63
C ARG A 92 0.34 -1.93 32.19
N PHE A 93 0.82 -3.03 31.62
CA PHE A 93 0.64 -4.35 32.21
C PHE A 93 1.36 -4.50 33.56
N GLN A 94 2.50 -3.83 33.72
CA GLN A 94 3.28 -3.86 34.97
C GLN A 94 2.73 -2.90 36.02
N ALA A 95 2.24 -1.73 35.58
CA ALA A 95 1.63 -0.72 36.44
C ALA A 95 0.33 -0.22 35.79
N PRO A 96 -0.82 -0.90 36.04
CA PRO A 96 -2.09 -0.51 35.43
C PRO A 96 -2.49 0.89 35.88
N PRO A 97 -2.66 1.84 34.94
CA PRO A 97 -3.12 3.18 35.28
C PRO A 97 -4.63 3.17 35.54
N ASP A 98 -5.12 4.21 36.23
CA ASP A 98 -6.54 4.50 36.25
C ASP A 98 -6.96 5.06 34.88
N VAL A 99 -7.94 4.38 34.28
CA VAL A 99 -8.54 4.75 32.99
C VAL A 99 -9.98 5.22 33.25
N ASP A 100 -10.34 6.40 32.73
CA ASP A 100 -11.70 6.93 32.79
C ASP A 100 -12.61 6.16 31.81
N GLY A 101 -13.16 5.05 32.29
CA GLY A 101 -14.09 4.19 31.54
C GLY A 101 -15.29 4.95 30.95
N PRO A 102 -15.99 5.84 31.68
CA PRO A 102 -17.08 6.64 31.12
C PRO A 102 -16.65 7.49 29.91
N LEU A 103 -15.56 8.25 30.04
CA LEU A 103 -15.06 9.11 28.96
C LEU A 103 -14.59 8.28 27.76
N MET A 104 -13.82 7.21 28.03
CA MET A 104 -13.34 6.27 27.03
C MET A 104 -14.50 5.70 26.20
N MET A 105 -15.52 5.18 26.89
CA MET A 105 -16.69 4.57 26.24
C MET A 105 -17.50 5.60 25.47
N GLY A 106 -17.67 6.82 25.99
CA GLY A 106 -18.37 7.91 25.30
C GLY A 106 -17.72 8.27 23.96
N VAL A 107 -16.39 8.41 23.94
CA VAL A 107 -15.63 8.69 22.72
C VAL A 107 -15.73 7.53 21.73
N ALA A 108 -15.56 6.29 22.21
CA ALA A 108 -15.63 5.09 21.37
C ALA A 108 -17.03 4.88 20.74
N ILE A 109 -18.12 5.20 21.46
CA ILE A 109 -19.49 5.14 20.91
C ILE A 109 -19.69 6.17 19.80
N VAL A 110 -19.18 7.40 19.99
CA VAL A 110 -19.24 8.43 18.95
C VAL A 110 -18.46 7.98 17.71
N GLY A 111 -17.26 7.42 17.90
CA GLY A 111 -16.44 6.86 16.82
C GLY A 111 -17.12 5.74 16.06
N LEU A 112 -17.69 4.79 16.79
CA LEU A 112 -18.48 3.71 16.21
C LEU A 112 -19.62 4.28 15.34
N GLY A 113 -20.32 5.32 15.81
CA GLY A 113 -21.37 5.98 15.05
C GLY A 113 -20.86 6.60 13.74
N VAL A 114 -19.71 7.27 13.77
CA VAL A 114 -19.06 7.87 12.59
C VAL A 114 -18.65 6.78 11.60
N ASN A 115 -17.99 5.73 12.06
CA ASN A 115 -17.52 4.63 11.22
C ASN A 115 -18.67 3.81 10.63
N VAL A 116 -19.75 3.56 11.40
CA VAL A 116 -20.95 2.89 10.89
C VAL A 116 -21.62 3.74 9.79
N ALA A 117 -21.74 5.05 9.99
CA ALA A 117 -22.27 5.94 8.96
C ALA A 117 -21.42 5.89 7.68
N GLY A 118 -20.08 5.91 7.81
CA GLY A 118 -19.14 5.73 6.70
C GLY A 118 -19.33 4.38 5.99
N ALA A 119 -19.40 3.29 6.76
CA ALA A 119 -19.58 1.94 6.23
C ALA A 119 -20.89 1.79 5.45
N LEU A 120 -22.01 2.34 5.96
CA LEU A 120 -23.31 2.30 5.29
C LEU A 120 -23.32 3.10 3.97
N LEU A 121 -22.61 4.24 3.93
CA LEU A 121 -22.46 5.03 2.71
C LEU A 121 -21.66 4.28 1.64
N LEU A 122 -20.57 3.61 2.05
CA LEU A 122 -19.71 2.84 1.16
C LEU A 122 -20.35 1.53 0.71
N HIS A 123 -21.09 0.85 1.59
CA HIS A 123 -21.71 -0.45 1.29
C HIS A 123 -22.65 -0.36 0.08
N ARG A 124 -23.39 0.74 -0.07
CA ARG A 124 -24.28 0.99 -1.21
C ARG A 124 -23.55 1.06 -2.56
N HIS A 125 -22.25 1.35 -2.55
CA HIS A 125 -21.42 1.50 -3.74
C HIS A 125 -20.30 0.43 -3.81
N ALA A 126 -20.21 -0.47 -2.83
CA ALA A 126 -19.12 -1.44 -2.71
C ALA A 126 -19.12 -2.52 -3.81
N GLY A 127 -20.27 -2.75 -4.46
CA GLY A 127 -20.38 -3.64 -5.61
C GLY A 127 -19.89 -3.03 -6.94
N GLU A 128 -19.63 -1.72 -6.98
CA GLU A 128 -19.33 -1.00 -8.22
C GLU A 128 -17.83 -0.96 -8.56
N SER A 129 -16.95 -1.07 -7.55
CA SER A 129 -15.50 -1.08 -7.80
C SER A 129 -14.69 -1.72 -6.67
N LEU A 130 -13.53 -2.29 -7.04
CA LEU A 130 -12.55 -2.81 -6.08
C LEU A 130 -12.05 -1.72 -5.12
N ASN A 131 -11.95 -0.48 -5.58
CA ASN A 131 -11.54 0.65 -4.73
C ASN A 131 -12.57 0.93 -3.62
N VAL A 132 -13.87 0.91 -3.92
CA VAL A 132 -14.91 1.10 -2.89
C VAL A 132 -14.97 -0.11 -1.96
N ARG A 133 -14.76 -1.33 -2.47
CA ARG A 133 -14.63 -2.53 -1.63
C ARG A 133 -13.45 -2.43 -0.67
N GLY A 134 -12.30 -1.93 -1.14
CA GLY A 134 -11.12 -1.68 -0.32
C GLY A 134 -11.41 -0.66 0.79
N ALA A 135 -12.02 0.47 0.44
CA ALA A 135 -12.44 1.47 1.42
C ALA A 135 -13.45 0.92 2.45
N TYR A 136 -14.37 0.05 2.03
CA TYR A 136 -15.32 -0.59 2.93
C TYR A 136 -14.64 -1.54 3.92
N LEU A 137 -13.68 -2.36 3.45
CA LEU A 137 -12.89 -3.25 4.32
C LEU A 137 -12.03 -2.47 5.32
N HIS A 138 -11.50 -1.31 4.92
CA HIS A 138 -10.78 -0.39 5.80
C HIS A 138 -11.67 0.08 6.94
N VAL A 139 -12.84 0.66 6.63
CA VAL A 139 -13.79 1.14 7.66
C VAL A 139 -14.25 0.01 8.57
N LEU A 140 -14.38 -1.21 8.05
CA LEU A 140 -14.70 -2.38 8.88
C LEU A 140 -13.58 -2.71 9.88
N GLY A 141 -12.32 -2.44 9.53
CA GLY A 141 -11.17 -2.48 10.45
C GLY A 141 -11.31 -1.46 11.57
N ASP A 142 -11.63 -0.21 11.25
CA ASP A 142 -11.82 0.87 12.24
C ASP A 142 -12.97 0.56 13.22
N LEU A 143 -14.04 -0.08 12.73
CA LEU A 143 -15.12 -0.56 13.59
C LEU A 143 -14.63 -1.54 14.66
N LEU A 144 -13.65 -2.40 14.36
CA LEU A 144 -13.08 -3.32 15.34
C LEU A 144 -12.33 -2.58 16.44
N GLY A 145 -11.64 -1.48 16.11
CA GLY A 145 -10.99 -0.60 17.08
C GLY A 145 -11.99 0.01 18.06
N SER A 146 -13.03 0.66 17.53
CA SER A 146 -14.09 1.26 18.34
C SER A 146 -14.86 0.21 19.18
N ILE A 147 -15.17 -0.97 18.62
CA ILE A 147 -15.81 -2.07 19.36
C ILE A 147 -14.91 -2.55 20.51
N GLY A 148 -13.61 -2.73 20.23
CA GLY A 148 -12.64 -3.10 21.24
C GLY A 148 -12.61 -2.10 22.39
N ALA A 149 -12.55 -0.79 22.09
CA ALA A 149 -12.56 0.26 23.10
C ALA A 149 -13.88 0.29 23.91
N ILE A 150 -15.04 0.05 23.28
CA ILE A 150 -16.32 -0.07 24.00
C ILE A 150 -16.30 -1.27 24.95
N ILE A 151 -15.77 -2.42 24.52
CA ILE A 151 -15.64 -3.62 25.36
C ILE A 151 -14.74 -3.33 26.57
N ALA A 152 -13.57 -2.71 26.35
CA ALA A 152 -12.67 -2.32 27.44
C ALA A 152 -13.33 -1.34 28.41
N GLY A 153 -13.96 -0.27 27.90
CA GLY A 153 -14.67 0.71 28.72
C GLY A 153 -15.80 0.08 29.54
N THR A 154 -16.56 -0.86 28.96
CA THR A 154 -17.63 -1.59 29.65
C THR A 154 -17.07 -2.45 30.79
N LEU A 155 -15.96 -3.16 30.56
CA LEU A 155 -15.30 -3.98 31.59
C LEU A 155 -14.76 -3.12 32.72
N ILE A 156 -14.12 -1.99 32.39
CA ILE A 156 -13.62 -1.02 33.38
C ILE A 156 -14.77 -0.48 34.24
N LEU A 157 -15.88 -0.08 33.62
CA LEU A 157 -17.05 0.46 34.32
C LEU A 157 -17.74 -0.54 35.25
N THR A 158 -17.83 -1.80 34.83
CA THR A 158 -18.59 -2.82 35.56
C THR A 158 -17.76 -3.57 36.60
N THR A 159 -16.46 -3.75 36.34
CA THR A 159 -15.58 -4.59 37.17
C THR A 159 -14.39 -3.84 37.78
N GLY A 160 -14.08 -2.63 37.31
CA GLY A 160 -12.85 -1.91 37.66
C GLY A 160 -11.58 -2.52 37.05
N TRP A 161 -11.69 -3.42 36.06
CA TRP A 161 -10.56 -4.12 35.48
C TRP A 161 -9.78 -3.27 34.48
N MET A 162 -8.85 -2.46 34.99
CA MET A 162 -8.05 -1.51 34.20
C MET A 162 -7.18 -2.17 33.12
N LEU A 163 -6.83 -3.45 33.29
CA LEU A 163 -6.06 -4.21 32.29
C LEU A 163 -6.82 -4.46 30.98
N ALA A 164 -8.14 -4.24 30.95
CA ALA A 164 -8.91 -4.37 29.72
C ALA A 164 -8.40 -3.41 28.61
N ASP A 165 -8.02 -2.18 28.98
CA ASP A 165 -7.49 -1.17 28.04
C ASP A 165 -6.17 -1.61 27.37
N PRO A 166 -5.08 -1.97 28.08
CA PRO A 166 -3.85 -2.42 27.44
C PRO A 166 -4.01 -3.73 26.66
N ILE A 167 -4.89 -4.66 27.07
CA ILE A 167 -5.16 -5.88 26.29
C ILE A 167 -5.77 -5.53 24.93
N ILE A 168 -6.83 -4.71 24.93
CA ILE A 168 -7.46 -4.26 23.68
C ILE A 168 -6.49 -3.44 22.83
N SER A 169 -5.68 -2.58 23.46
CA SER A 169 -4.65 -1.79 22.77
C SER A 169 -3.65 -2.67 22.02
N VAL A 170 -3.21 -3.78 22.62
CA VAL A 170 -2.32 -4.74 21.94
C VAL A 170 -3.01 -5.36 20.74
N VAL A 171 -4.28 -5.76 20.87
CA VAL A 171 -5.04 -6.34 19.75
C VAL A 171 -5.14 -5.34 18.59
N ILE A 172 -5.53 -4.09 18.88
CA ILE A 172 -5.63 -3.02 17.88
C ILE A 172 -4.25 -2.77 17.24
N ALA A 173 -3.19 -2.63 18.06
CA ALA A 173 -1.84 -2.39 17.55
C ALA A 173 -1.33 -3.52 16.66
N LEU A 174 -1.64 -4.79 16.95
CA LEU A 174 -1.25 -5.93 16.10
C LEU A 174 -2.01 -5.93 14.76
N LEU A 175 -3.30 -5.56 14.75
CA LEU A 175 -4.06 -5.42 13.51
C LEU A 175 -3.47 -4.32 12.62
N ILE A 176 -3.17 -3.17 13.22
CA ILE A 176 -2.51 -2.05 12.53
C ILE A 176 -1.13 -2.47 12.01
N LEU A 177 -0.32 -3.16 12.83
CA LEU A 177 1.02 -3.61 12.48
C LEU A 177 1.02 -4.50 11.24
N VAL A 178 0.08 -5.46 11.15
CA VAL A 178 -0.04 -6.34 9.98
C VAL A 178 -0.40 -5.56 8.72
N GLY A 179 -1.35 -4.62 8.81
CA GLY A 179 -1.71 -3.76 7.69
C GLY A 179 -0.55 -2.88 7.22
N ALA A 180 0.12 -2.23 8.18
CA ALA A 180 1.27 -1.38 7.95
C ALA A 180 2.44 -2.12 7.31
N TRP A 181 2.75 -3.33 7.77
CA TRP A 181 3.81 -4.16 7.19
C TRP A 181 3.53 -4.53 5.74
N ARG A 182 2.28 -4.91 5.42
CA ARG A 182 1.86 -5.20 4.05
C ARG A 182 2.03 -3.97 3.15
N LEU A 183 1.58 -2.80 3.61
CA LEU A 183 1.69 -1.54 2.88
C LEU A 183 3.15 -1.15 2.62
N VAL A 184 4.02 -1.23 3.64
CA VAL A 184 5.45 -0.93 3.48
C VAL A 184 6.09 -1.90 2.49
N ARG A 185 5.80 -3.19 2.59
CA ARG A 185 6.33 -4.20 1.66
C ARG A 185 5.87 -3.90 0.22
N GLU A 186 4.58 -3.62 0.02
CA GLU A 186 4.03 -3.24 -1.29
C GLU A 186 4.72 -2.03 -1.89
N ALA A 187 4.84 -0.95 -1.12
CA ALA A 187 5.48 0.26 -1.59
C ALA A 187 6.98 0.03 -1.86
N THR A 188 7.66 -0.79 -1.05
CA THR A 188 9.06 -1.16 -1.25
C THR A 188 9.24 -1.97 -2.53
N ASP A 189 8.39 -2.97 -2.77
CA ASP A 189 8.41 -3.79 -3.99
C ASP A 189 8.31 -2.88 -5.24
N ILE A 190 7.42 -1.89 -5.22
CA ILE A 190 7.24 -0.93 -6.33
C ILE A 190 8.45 0.02 -6.45
N LEU A 191 8.98 0.53 -5.33
CA LEU A 191 10.16 1.41 -5.33
C LEU A 191 11.42 0.71 -5.84
N LEU A 192 11.52 -0.61 -5.64
CA LEU A 192 12.57 -1.47 -6.16
C LEU A 192 12.29 -1.96 -7.60
N GLU A 193 11.33 -1.35 -8.29
CA GLU A 193 10.98 -1.66 -9.67
C GLU A 193 10.51 -3.11 -9.87
N GLY A 194 9.84 -3.67 -8.86
CA GLY A 194 9.27 -5.00 -8.92
C GLY A 194 8.11 -5.11 -9.90
N ALA A 195 7.96 -6.31 -10.46
CA ALA A 195 6.82 -6.68 -11.31
C ALA A 195 5.49 -6.54 -10.54
N PRO A 196 4.39 -6.18 -11.23
CA PRO A 196 3.08 -6.05 -10.61
C PRO A 196 2.61 -7.37 -10.01
N ARG A 197 2.00 -7.31 -8.81
CA ARG A 197 1.47 -8.50 -8.15
C ARG A 197 0.35 -9.13 -8.98
N GLY A 198 0.48 -10.43 -9.23
CA GLY A 198 -0.49 -11.20 -10.00
C GLY A 198 -0.20 -11.27 -11.50
N LEU A 199 0.86 -10.59 -11.98
CA LEU A 199 1.40 -10.85 -13.30
C LEU A 199 2.46 -11.94 -13.20
N ASP A 200 2.23 -13.04 -13.91
CA ASP A 200 3.25 -14.06 -14.15
C ASP A 200 4.10 -13.63 -15.34
N VAL A 201 5.35 -13.26 -15.07
CA VAL A 201 6.27 -12.73 -16.09
C VAL A 201 6.71 -13.85 -17.02
N GLU A 202 6.90 -15.06 -16.49
CA GLU A 202 7.23 -16.25 -17.26
C GLU A 202 6.10 -16.58 -18.26
N GLU A 203 4.85 -16.61 -17.80
CA GLU A 203 3.69 -16.83 -18.67
C GLU A 203 3.56 -15.73 -19.74
N LEU A 204 3.85 -14.48 -19.37
CA LEU A 204 3.88 -13.37 -20.33
C LEU A 204 4.93 -13.59 -21.41
N VAL A 205 6.15 -13.96 -21.03
CA VAL A 205 7.23 -14.22 -21.98
C VAL A 205 6.90 -15.41 -22.87
N GLU A 206 6.36 -16.50 -22.32
CA GLU A 206 5.91 -17.66 -23.11
C GLU A 206 4.82 -17.29 -24.12
N ASN A 207 3.88 -16.44 -23.73
CA ASN A 207 2.84 -15.97 -24.65
C ASN A 207 3.43 -15.10 -25.76
N LEU A 208 4.38 -14.21 -25.46
CA LEU A 208 5.03 -13.38 -26.48
C LEU A 208 5.87 -14.22 -27.46
N LYS A 209 6.52 -15.29 -27.01
CA LYS A 209 7.27 -16.24 -27.88
C LYS A 209 6.40 -16.91 -28.94
N GLN A 210 5.08 -16.89 -28.80
CA GLN A 210 4.16 -17.47 -29.79
C GLN A 210 3.89 -16.53 -30.98
N ILE A 211 4.49 -15.33 -31.00
CA ILE A 211 4.34 -14.38 -32.12
C ILE A 211 5.17 -14.87 -33.31
N GLU A 212 4.51 -15.04 -34.45
CA GLU A 212 5.16 -15.45 -35.71
C GLU A 212 6.27 -14.47 -36.12
N GLY A 213 7.49 -15.00 -36.36
CA GLY A 213 8.67 -14.23 -36.77
C GLY A 213 9.50 -13.65 -35.62
N LEU A 214 9.08 -13.85 -34.37
CA LEU A 214 9.87 -13.55 -33.19
C LEU A 214 10.60 -14.81 -32.73
N GLU A 215 11.92 -14.84 -32.90
CA GLU A 215 12.74 -16.02 -32.66
C GLU A 215 13.10 -16.17 -31.18
N GLU A 216 13.54 -15.07 -30.56
CA GLU A 216 14.04 -15.06 -29.19
C GLU A 216 13.57 -13.81 -28.44
N LEU A 217 13.51 -13.91 -27.12
CA LEU A 217 13.16 -12.84 -26.19
C LEU A 217 14.18 -12.82 -25.05
N HIS A 218 14.73 -11.65 -24.75
CA HIS A 218 15.70 -11.47 -23.67
C HIS A 218 15.63 -10.05 -23.09
N ASP A 219 16.35 -9.84 -21.99
CA ASP A 219 16.38 -8.57 -21.24
C ASP A 219 14.97 -8.01 -20.93
N ILE A 220 14.07 -8.90 -20.51
CA ILE A 220 12.69 -8.55 -20.21
C ILE A 220 12.62 -7.99 -18.79
N HIS A 221 12.29 -6.70 -18.69
CA HIS A 221 12.05 -6.01 -17.42
C HIS A 221 10.61 -5.53 -17.38
N VAL A 222 9.89 -5.87 -16.32
CA VAL A 222 8.52 -5.42 -16.10
C VAL A 222 8.44 -4.82 -14.71
N TRP A 223 7.96 -3.59 -14.61
CA TRP A 223 7.87 -2.89 -13.33
C TRP A 223 6.62 -2.03 -13.22
N THR A 224 6.22 -1.80 -11.97
CA THR A 224 5.12 -0.88 -11.65
C THR A 224 5.68 0.51 -11.35
N LEU A 225 5.16 1.58 -11.97
CA LEU A 225 5.54 2.95 -11.58
C LEU A 225 4.62 3.50 -10.49
N THR A 226 3.32 3.25 -10.61
CA THR A 226 2.30 3.58 -9.61
C THR A 226 1.08 2.69 -9.82
N SER A 227 0.07 2.82 -8.95
CA SER A 227 -1.23 2.19 -9.06
C SER A 227 -1.80 2.32 -10.49
N GLY A 228 -1.95 1.20 -11.21
CA GLY A 228 -2.50 1.17 -12.55
C GLY A 228 -1.58 1.65 -13.69
N PHE A 229 -0.29 1.89 -13.41
CA PHE A 229 0.70 2.21 -14.42
C PHE A 229 1.84 1.18 -14.38
N VAL A 230 1.78 0.22 -15.30
CA VAL A 230 2.83 -0.80 -15.50
C VAL A 230 3.60 -0.47 -16.76
N ALA A 231 4.92 -0.52 -16.64
CA ALA A 231 5.85 -0.35 -17.75
C ALA A 231 6.65 -1.63 -17.99
N MET A 232 7.12 -1.77 -19.22
CA MET A 232 7.93 -2.90 -19.64
C MET A 232 8.98 -2.47 -20.65
N SER A 233 10.17 -3.04 -20.53
CA SER A 233 11.18 -3.02 -21.57
C SER A 233 11.60 -4.43 -21.93
N GLY A 234 12.00 -4.65 -23.17
CA GLY A 234 12.41 -5.95 -23.62
C GLY A 234 13.04 -5.94 -24.99
N HIS A 235 13.82 -6.98 -25.25
CA HIS A 235 14.50 -7.18 -26.52
C HIS A 235 13.99 -8.45 -27.18
N GLY A 236 13.91 -8.44 -28.51
CA GLY A 236 13.49 -9.60 -29.28
C GLY A 236 14.27 -9.74 -30.59
N VAL A 237 14.57 -10.98 -30.95
CA VAL A 237 15.35 -11.29 -32.16
C VAL A 237 14.40 -11.59 -33.32
N ILE A 238 14.63 -10.95 -34.46
CA ILE A 238 13.89 -11.20 -35.71
C ILE A 238 14.85 -11.43 -36.88
N ASP A 239 14.53 -12.39 -37.75
CA ASP A 239 15.34 -12.64 -38.96
C ASP A 239 14.87 -11.77 -40.16
N ASP A 240 13.55 -11.54 -40.31
CA ASP A 240 12.99 -10.69 -41.37
C ASP A 240 12.62 -9.29 -40.84
N LEU A 241 13.42 -8.29 -41.19
CA LEU A 241 13.19 -6.89 -40.82
C LEU A 241 11.87 -6.33 -41.38
N ASN A 242 11.29 -6.93 -42.44
CA ASN A 242 9.99 -6.49 -42.95
C ASN A 242 8.84 -6.81 -41.99
N MET A 243 9.02 -7.77 -41.08
CA MET A 243 8.02 -8.14 -40.07
C MET A 243 8.05 -7.23 -38.83
N HIS A 244 9.06 -6.37 -38.69
CA HIS A 244 9.30 -5.55 -37.51
C HIS A 244 8.04 -4.82 -37.00
N ARG A 245 7.34 -4.09 -37.87
CA ARG A 245 6.12 -3.35 -37.49
C ARG A 245 5.01 -4.28 -37.00
N ARG A 246 4.76 -5.38 -37.73
CA ARG A 246 3.71 -6.34 -37.40
C ARG A 246 3.97 -7.00 -36.04
N ILE A 247 5.21 -7.36 -35.75
CA ILE A 247 5.62 -7.96 -34.47
C ILE A 247 5.46 -6.94 -33.33
N LEU A 248 5.93 -5.70 -33.50
CA LEU A 248 5.74 -4.66 -32.48
C LEU A 248 4.26 -4.35 -32.20
N ASP A 249 3.42 -4.30 -33.23
CA ASP A 249 1.99 -4.05 -33.06
C ASP A 249 1.32 -5.20 -32.27
N GLU A 250 1.70 -6.45 -32.56
CA GLU A 250 1.21 -7.65 -31.85
C GLU A 250 1.70 -7.71 -30.39
N ILE A 251 2.98 -7.39 -30.15
CA ILE A 251 3.55 -7.29 -28.79
C ILE A 251 2.77 -6.24 -27.98
N ASN A 252 2.59 -5.04 -28.55
CA ASN A 252 1.85 -3.96 -27.88
C ASN A 252 0.39 -4.36 -27.61
N LEU A 253 -0.27 -5.06 -28.53
CA LEU A 253 -1.64 -5.54 -28.34
C LEU A 253 -1.73 -6.50 -27.13
N ARG A 254 -0.90 -7.55 -27.12
CA ARG A 254 -0.90 -8.57 -26.04
C ARG A 254 -0.52 -7.99 -24.68
N LEU A 255 0.43 -7.06 -24.65
CA LEU A 255 0.84 -6.37 -23.43
C LEU A 255 -0.27 -5.46 -22.89
N ASN A 256 -0.96 -4.73 -23.78
CA ASN A 256 -2.05 -3.84 -23.41
C ASN A 256 -3.27 -4.63 -22.87
N GLU A 257 -3.58 -5.79 -23.44
CA GLU A 257 -4.61 -6.71 -22.92
C GLU A 257 -4.33 -7.16 -21.47
N ARG A 258 -3.06 -7.18 -21.07
CA ARG A 258 -2.60 -7.50 -19.72
C ARG A 258 -2.38 -6.25 -18.83
N GLY A 259 -2.78 -5.07 -19.31
CA GLY A 259 -2.68 -3.80 -18.57
C GLY A 259 -1.30 -3.14 -18.58
N ILE A 260 -0.37 -3.62 -19.42
CA ILE A 260 0.95 -3.03 -19.61
C ILE A 260 0.83 -1.99 -20.73
N SER A 261 0.82 -0.71 -20.36
CA SER A 261 0.48 0.39 -21.27
C SER A 261 1.69 1.21 -21.73
N HIS A 262 2.83 1.09 -21.05
CA HIS A 262 4.06 1.79 -21.41
C HIS A 262 5.17 0.79 -21.75
N VAL A 263 5.33 0.53 -23.05
CA VAL A 263 6.23 -0.52 -23.54
C VAL A 263 7.35 0.11 -24.38
N THR A 264 8.59 -0.28 -24.10
CA THR A 264 9.73 -0.05 -25.00
C THR A 264 10.28 -1.40 -25.41
N PHE A 265 10.05 -1.78 -26.67
CA PHE A 265 10.47 -3.08 -27.16
C PHE A 265 11.44 -2.91 -28.34
N GLN A 266 12.66 -3.43 -28.20
CA GLN A 266 13.67 -3.36 -29.24
C GLN A 266 13.70 -4.68 -30.02
N LEU A 267 13.45 -4.61 -31.33
CA LEU A 267 13.65 -5.75 -32.22
C LEU A 267 15.00 -5.64 -32.93
N GLU A 268 15.79 -6.69 -32.85
CA GLU A 268 17.15 -6.75 -33.37
C GLU A 268 17.37 -7.98 -34.27
N PRO A 269 18.21 -7.86 -35.31
CA PRO A 269 18.66 -9.02 -36.05
C PRO A 269 19.65 -9.85 -35.23
N ARG A 270 19.64 -11.18 -35.43
CA ARG A 270 20.51 -12.16 -34.73
C ARG A 270 22.00 -11.76 -34.57
N PRO A 271 22.66 -11.05 -35.52
CA PRO A 271 24.06 -10.64 -35.36
C PRO A 271 24.34 -9.63 -34.23
N LEU A 272 23.34 -8.87 -33.77
CA LEU A 272 23.52 -7.89 -32.68
C LEU A 272 23.50 -8.54 -31.28
N HIS A 273 22.97 -9.76 -31.18
CA HIS A 273 22.87 -10.51 -29.92
C HIS A 273 24.24 -10.99 -29.36
N GLN A 274 25.32 -10.93 -30.15
CA GLN A 274 26.65 -11.35 -29.72
C GLN A 274 27.44 -10.29 -28.93
N ILE A 275 26.87 -9.09 -28.75
CA ILE A 275 27.47 -8.03 -27.94
C ILE A 275 26.78 -8.12 -26.56
N ASP A 276 27.50 -8.60 -25.54
CA ASP A 276 27.17 -8.57 -24.10
C ASP A 276 26.46 -9.79 -23.44
N VAL A 277 27.16 -10.93 -23.33
CA VAL A 277 26.92 -11.93 -22.24
C VAL A 277 28.21 -12.31 -21.49
N THR A 278 29.22 -11.43 -21.48
CA THR A 278 30.45 -11.62 -20.69
C THR A 278 30.76 -10.38 -19.88
N ASP A 279 29.96 -10.09 -18.86
CA ASP A 279 30.51 -9.61 -17.59
C ASP A 279 29.47 -9.76 -16.47
N GLY A 280 29.76 -10.60 -15.47
CA GLY A 280 28.88 -10.75 -14.30
C GLY A 280 29.03 -12.04 -13.49
N SER A 281 29.66 -13.11 -14.00
CA SER A 281 29.72 -14.39 -13.26
C SER A 281 31.05 -15.15 -13.31
N GLU A 282 32.20 -14.47 -13.42
CA GLU A 282 33.49 -15.13 -13.19
C GLU A 282 34.40 -14.28 -12.29
N ALA A 283 34.11 -14.34 -10.99
CA ALA A 283 35.06 -13.91 -9.96
C ALA A 283 35.03 -14.93 -8.81
N SER A 284 35.70 -16.08 -8.99
CA SER A 284 36.35 -16.86 -7.94
C SER A 284 36.72 -18.25 -8.44
N GLU A 285 37.91 -18.41 -9.02
CA GLU A 285 38.81 -19.52 -8.71
C GLU A 285 40.17 -19.19 -9.30
N GLY A 286 41.02 -18.57 -8.48
CA GLY A 286 42.43 -18.41 -8.79
C GLY A 286 43.16 -19.69 -8.42
N ASP A 287 43.61 -20.42 -9.43
CA ASP A 287 44.75 -21.32 -9.30
C ASP A 287 45.94 -20.66 -10.00
N VAL A 288 46.97 -20.37 -9.21
CA VAL A 288 48.31 -19.99 -9.67
C VAL A 288 49.22 -21.22 -9.49
N PRO A 289 50.06 -21.56 -10.48
CA PRO A 289 50.95 -22.73 -10.45
C PRO A 289 52.07 -22.67 -9.39
#